data_AF-A0A2C6DVH7-F1
#
_entry.id   AF-A0A2C6DVH7-F1
#
_cell.length_a   1.000
_cell.length_b   1.000
_cell.length_c   1.000
_cell.angle_alpha   90.00
_cell.angle_beta   90.00
_cell.angle_gamma   90.00
#
_symmetry.space_group_name_H-M   'P 1'
#
loop_
_entity.id
_entity.type
_entity.pdbx_description
1 polymer ?
#
loop_
_entity_poly.entity_id
_entity_poly.type
_entity_poly.pdbx_seq_one_letter_code
_entity_poly.pdbx_strand_id
1 'polypeptide(L)'
;MRRSSFAIFHVMAVIVILVGLLTGPRLGIINHDFLAFLSPLLPQGALLSVHVLFGCLLTLIAIVFTVATIRAPFHGAPSKFDKAVNYFGYLVIVLSIATGWLLWLNPESLSLVIHGLSATAIFLYLVLHGIKHTVFKGKQVLSVLVPRNALILLSCSIALVYFCGLGIQLIVAEQHLRLEVAPLSRQSHLEIDGKGDEPQWLRAKPIQLTTFGGANFLDGSSEVEIKALSNHDETFFLIRWQDPTESLEHLPLEKTSDGWQVQENGFYRFDERTYYEDKFAIMLSTTCELGGDGTVQYGDAPLAGKPRNWHGKGYHASTDGRTRDLWHWKALRTNDMYLADDNFFGPPQSVALGQRRYTAGYQPDGKESGAYVMNWRWYSPTEVTPKRMPIPSPDITERKVLDWFASETYNPQRDMAKIGEQLPSVLYRSNRFEGDRADVRARGEWHDGYWTLELVRKHQTHSTLDVELRSGVCMWVSAFDHAQIAHTRHHRAIQLRYML
;
A
#
# COMPACT_ATOMS: atom_id res chain seq x y z
N MET A 1 14.09 -39.17 -13.30
CA MET A 1 13.30 -39.11 -12.06
C MET A 1 12.26 -40.25 -12.03
N ARG A 2 11.94 -40.86 -10.87
CA ARG A 2 10.88 -41.90 -10.77
C ARG A 2 9.50 -41.31 -11.07
N ARG A 3 8.61 -42.07 -11.75
CA ARG A 3 7.26 -41.61 -12.15
C ARG A 3 6.44 -41.06 -10.99
N SER A 4 6.47 -41.71 -9.83
CA SER A 4 5.72 -41.24 -8.64
C SER A 4 6.25 -39.91 -8.10
N SER A 5 7.57 -39.71 -8.10
CA SER A 5 8.18 -38.43 -7.68
C SER A 5 7.82 -37.29 -8.64
N PHE A 6 7.85 -37.56 -9.94
CA PHE A 6 7.41 -36.59 -10.95
C PHE A 6 5.94 -36.18 -10.76
N ALA A 7 5.05 -37.16 -10.60
CA ALA A 7 3.62 -36.90 -10.42
C ALA A 7 3.37 -35.96 -9.23
N ILE A 8 4.08 -36.16 -8.12
CA ILE A 8 3.92 -35.34 -6.92
C ILE A 8 4.45 -33.93 -7.13
N PHE A 9 5.69 -33.76 -7.60
CA PHE A 9 6.23 -32.41 -7.87
C PHE A 9 5.40 -31.65 -8.90
N HIS A 10 4.87 -32.35 -9.90
CA HIS A 10 3.97 -31.76 -10.88
C HIS A 10 2.65 -31.30 -10.25
N VAL A 11 1.99 -32.14 -9.44
CA VAL A 11 0.74 -31.75 -8.76
C VAL A 11 0.98 -30.59 -7.78
N MET A 12 2.09 -30.62 -7.04
CA MET A 12 2.48 -29.50 -6.16
C MET A 12 2.69 -28.22 -6.96
N ALA A 13 3.42 -28.29 -8.08
CA ALA A 13 3.62 -27.13 -8.95
C ALA A 13 2.28 -26.58 -9.47
N VAL A 14 1.36 -27.45 -9.89
CA VAL A 14 0.02 -27.04 -10.34
C VAL A 14 -0.72 -26.31 -9.22
N ILE A 15 -0.78 -26.86 -8.01
CA ILE A 15 -1.45 -26.21 -6.86
C ILE A 15 -0.83 -24.85 -6.59
N VAL A 16 0.50 -24.79 -6.54
CA VAL A 16 1.22 -23.56 -6.22
C VAL A 16 0.99 -22.47 -7.27
N ILE A 17 1.06 -22.84 -8.55
CA ILE A 17 0.79 -21.94 -9.67
C ILE A 17 -0.67 -21.45 -9.63
N LEU A 18 -1.64 -22.33 -9.37
CA LEU A 18 -3.05 -21.94 -9.28
C LEU A 18 -3.30 -20.94 -8.13
N VAL A 19 -2.69 -21.15 -6.96
CA VAL A 19 -2.76 -20.17 -5.86
C VAL A 19 -2.16 -18.83 -6.29
N GLY A 20 -1.01 -18.84 -6.96
CA GLY A 20 -0.38 -17.64 -7.53
C GLY A 20 -1.28 -16.90 -8.54
N LEU A 21 -1.93 -17.65 -9.45
CA LEU A 21 -2.84 -17.11 -10.47
C LEU A 21 -4.17 -16.59 -9.88
N LEU A 22 -4.55 -17.00 -8.67
CA LEU A 22 -5.73 -16.46 -7.97
C LEU A 22 -5.37 -15.27 -7.08
N THR A 23 -4.24 -15.33 -6.38
CA THR A 23 -3.80 -14.26 -5.47
C THR A 23 -3.20 -13.07 -6.23
N GLY A 24 -2.42 -13.31 -7.29
CA GLY A 24 -1.75 -12.27 -8.08
C GLY A 24 -2.71 -11.23 -8.66
N PRO A 25 -3.74 -11.63 -9.43
CA PRO A 25 -4.74 -10.67 -9.93
C PRO A 25 -5.46 -9.90 -8.82
N ARG A 26 -5.69 -10.50 -7.65
CA ARG A 26 -6.29 -9.80 -6.51
C ARG A 26 -5.39 -8.68 -6.00
N LEU A 27 -4.09 -8.92 -5.90
CA LEU A 27 -3.10 -7.89 -5.55
C LEU A 27 -3.00 -6.83 -6.65
N GLY A 28 -3.09 -7.25 -7.92
CA GLY A 28 -3.03 -6.38 -9.09
C GLY A 28 -4.18 -5.38 -9.20
N ILE A 29 -5.40 -5.73 -8.74
CA ILE A 29 -6.57 -4.83 -8.76
C ILE A 29 -6.31 -3.48 -8.07
N ILE A 30 -5.39 -3.42 -7.09
CA ILE A 30 -5.06 -2.16 -6.42
C ILE A 30 -4.51 -1.12 -7.40
N ASN A 31 -3.71 -1.55 -8.38
CA ASN A 31 -3.05 -0.69 -9.35
C ASN A 31 -3.73 -0.70 -10.73
N HIS A 32 -4.58 -1.69 -10.98
CA HIS A 32 -5.11 -1.99 -12.31
C HIS A 32 -6.62 -2.21 -12.26
N ASP A 33 -7.37 -1.13 -12.38
CA ASP A 33 -8.84 -1.14 -12.29
C ASP A 33 -9.49 -2.07 -13.34
N PHE A 34 -8.84 -2.28 -14.50
CA PHE A 34 -9.34 -3.21 -15.53
C PHE A 34 -9.41 -4.68 -15.06
N LEU A 35 -8.73 -5.06 -13.98
CA LEU A 35 -8.83 -6.40 -13.38
C LEU A 35 -10.05 -6.55 -12.47
N ALA A 36 -10.76 -5.47 -12.14
CA ALA A 36 -11.85 -5.48 -11.17
C ALA A 36 -12.99 -6.44 -11.54
N PHE A 37 -13.22 -6.72 -12.83
CA PHE A 37 -14.24 -7.70 -13.26
C PHE A 37 -13.95 -9.12 -12.76
N LEU A 38 -12.69 -9.45 -12.46
CA LEU A 38 -12.30 -10.73 -11.88
C LEU A 38 -12.61 -10.82 -10.38
N SER A 39 -12.86 -9.69 -9.70
CA SER A 39 -13.05 -9.62 -8.24
C SER A 39 -13.99 -10.69 -7.67
N PRO A 40 -15.14 -11.05 -8.28
CA PRO A 40 -16.01 -12.10 -7.76
C PRO A 40 -15.38 -13.51 -7.72
N LEU A 41 -14.35 -13.78 -8.52
CA LEU A 41 -13.69 -15.09 -8.65
C LEU A 41 -12.44 -15.24 -7.78
N LEU A 42 -11.90 -14.12 -7.28
CA LEU A 42 -10.60 -14.10 -6.61
C LEU A 42 -10.76 -14.17 -5.09
N PRO A 43 -9.83 -14.82 -4.37
CA PRO A 43 -9.81 -14.83 -2.91
C PRO A 43 -9.71 -13.41 -2.34
N GLN A 44 -10.07 -13.24 -1.07
CA GLN A 44 -10.06 -11.94 -0.37
C GLN A 44 -9.42 -12.09 1.03
N GLY A 45 -9.05 -10.98 1.66
CA GLY A 45 -8.40 -10.95 2.98
C GLY A 45 -6.88 -10.72 2.89
N ALA A 46 -6.13 -11.19 3.88
CA ALA A 46 -4.67 -11.05 3.95
C ALA A 46 -3.95 -12.00 2.98
N LEU A 47 -3.71 -11.56 1.74
CA LEU A 47 -3.24 -12.42 0.65
C LEU A 47 -1.79 -12.21 0.23
N LEU A 48 -1.16 -11.10 0.62
CA LEU A 48 0.24 -10.82 0.23
C LEU A 48 1.19 -11.90 0.76
N SER A 49 1.08 -12.26 2.04
CA SER A 49 1.87 -13.32 2.66
C SER A 49 1.66 -14.67 1.98
N VAL A 50 0.43 -15.00 1.61
CA VAL A 50 0.08 -16.21 0.86
C VAL A 50 0.76 -16.21 -0.51
N HIS A 51 0.66 -15.11 -1.26
CA HIS A 51 1.27 -15.00 -2.58
C HIS A 51 2.80 -15.18 -2.53
N VAL A 52 3.47 -14.49 -1.61
CA VAL A 52 4.92 -14.57 -1.43
C VAL A 52 5.36 -15.98 -1.00
N LEU A 53 4.69 -16.58 -0.02
CA LEU A 53 4.99 -17.94 0.44
C LEU A 53 4.91 -18.96 -0.71
N PHE A 54 3.85 -18.89 -1.51
CA PHE A 54 3.67 -19.79 -2.64
C PHE A 54 4.68 -19.51 -3.77
N GLY A 55 5.11 -18.26 -3.96
CA GLY A 55 6.23 -17.91 -4.85
C GLY A 55 7.56 -18.54 -4.41
N CYS A 56 7.87 -18.54 -3.11
CA CYS A 56 9.04 -19.23 -2.56
C CYS A 56 8.96 -20.74 -2.77
N LEU A 57 7.78 -21.34 -2.54
CA LEU A 57 7.55 -22.77 -2.80
C LEU A 57 7.74 -23.12 -4.28
N LEU A 58 7.27 -22.27 -5.20
CA LEU A 58 7.47 -22.47 -6.64
C LEU A 58 8.95 -22.45 -7.01
N THR A 59 9.71 -21.49 -6.46
CA THR A 59 11.16 -21.39 -6.64
C THR A 59 11.85 -22.69 -6.23
N LEU A 60 11.47 -23.22 -5.08
CA LEU A 60 12.07 -24.42 -4.51
C LEU A 60 11.73 -25.69 -5.30
N ILE A 61 10.47 -25.83 -5.72
CA ILE A 61 10.04 -26.88 -6.63
C ILE A 61 10.82 -26.82 -7.94
N ALA A 62 11.01 -25.62 -8.51
CA ALA A 62 11.78 -25.43 -9.74
C ALA A 62 13.25 -25.85 -9.59
N ILE A 63 13.91 -25.49 -8.48
CA ILE A 63 15.29 -25.90 -8.17
C ILE A 63 15.38 -27.42 -8.07
N VAL A 64 14.53 -28.04 -7.25
CA VAL A 64 14.54 -29.50 -7.02
C VAL A 64 14.24 -30.25 -8.32
N PHE A 65 13.26 -29.79 -9.10
CA PHE A 65 12.90 -30.38 -10.38
C PHE A 65 14.06 -30.29 -11.38
N THR A 66 14.76 -29.16 -11.43
CA THR A 66 15.94 -28.96 -12.29
C THR A 66 17.07 -29.92 -11.90
N VAL A 67 17.42 -30.01 -10.62
CA VAL A 67 18.45 -30.94 -10.12
C VAL A 67 18.07 -32.40 -10.41
N ALA A 68 16.82 -32.77 -10.16
CA ALA A 68 16.33 -34.13 -10.42
C ALA A 68 16.34 -34.49 -11.91
N THR A 69 16.10 -33.51 -12.79
CA THR A 69 16.11 -33.69 -14.25
C THR A 69 17.53 -33.80 -14.77
N ILE A 70 18.48 -33.01 -14.26
CA ILE A 70 19.91 -33.12 -14.62
C ILE A 70 20.47 -34.49 -14.21
N ARG A 71 20.15 -34.96 -13.00
CA ARG A 71 20.64 -36.26 -12.49
C ARG A 71 20.03 -37.46 -13.19
N ALA A 72 18.79 -37.35 -13.65
CA ALA A 72 18.06 -38.44 -14.26
C ALA A 72 17.10 -37.91 -15.33
N PRO A 73 17.63 -37.57 -16.53
CA PRO A 73 16.85 -36.95 -17.60
C PRO A 73 15.71 -37.85 -18.07
N PHE A 74 14.61 -37.23 -18.48
CA PHE A 74 13.52 -37.96 -19.08
C PHE A 74 13.86 -38.32 -20.52
N HIS A 75 13.98 -39.62 -20.80
CA HIS A 75 14.10 -40.12 -22.16
C HIS A 75 12.71 -40.35 -22.76
N GLY A 76 12.42 -39.63 -23.84
CA GLY A 76 11.21 -39.77 -24.64
C GLY A 76 11.38 -39.07 -25.99
N ALA A 77 10.51 -39.37 -26.95
CA ALA A 77 10.48 -38.74 -28.26
C ALA A 77 9.24 -37.83 -28.42
N PRO A 78 9.16 -36.68 -27.70
CA PRO A 78 8.01 -35.79 -27.81
C PRO A 78 7.93 -35.14 -29.19
N SER A 79 6.72 -34.83 -29.64
CA SER A 79 6.50 -34.11 -30.90
C SER A 79 7.12 -32.71 -30.87
N LYS A 80 7.28 -32.06 -32.04
CA LYS A 80 7.78 -30.67 -32.11
C LYS A 80 6.88 -29.71 -31.31
N PHE A 81 5.57 -29.88 -31.41
CA PHE A 81 4.59 -29.10 -30.65
C PHE A 81 4.75 -29.30 -29.13
N ASP A 82 4.94 -30.55 -28.69
CA ASP A 82 5.14 -30.86 -27.28
C ASP A 82 6.38 -30.19 -26.68
N LYS A 83 7.48 -30.21 -27.44
CA LYS A 83 8.71 -29.53 -27.05
C LYS A 83 8.50 -28.02 -26.94
N ALA A 84 7.83 -27.42 -27.93
CA ALA A 84 7.54 -25.99 -27.95
C ALA A 84 6.71 -25.54 -26.74
N VAL A 85 5.60 -26.24 -26.44
CA VAL A 85 4.75 -25.93 -25.27
C VAL A 85 5.52 -26.06 -23.96
N ASN A 86 6.37 -27.08 -23.82
CA ASN A 86 7.17 -27.26 -22.61
C ASN A 86 8.22 -26.17 -22.44
N TYR A 87 8.95 -25.81 -23.51
CA TYR A 87 9.93 -24.71 -23.44
C TYR A 87 9.27 -23.36 -23.16
N PHE A 88 8.10 -23.10 -23.75
CA PHE A 88 7.29 -21.94 -23.42
C PHE A 88 6.95 -21.92 -21.91
N GLY A 89 6.46 -23.03 -21.37
CA GLY A 89 6.19 -23.18 -19.93
C GLY A 89 7.41 -22.91 -19.05
N TYR A 90 8.57 -23.50 -19.38
CA TYR A 90 9.81 -23.26 -18.63
C TYR A 90 10.23 -21.80 -18.66
N LEU A 91 10.17 -21.16 -19.83
CA LEU A 91 10.51 -19.75 -19.98
C LEU A 91 9.61 -18.87 -19.10
N VAL A 92 8.28 -19.01 -19.21
CA VAL A 92 7.35 -18.13 -18.49
C VAL A 92 7.37 -18.36 -16.99
N ILE A 93 7.57 -19.60 -16.52
CA ILE A 93 7.71 -19.90 -15.09
C ILE A 93 9.01 -19.32 -14.53
N VAL A 94 10.13 -19.46 -15.23
CA VAL A 94 11.41 -18.87 -14.82
C VAL A 94 11.34 -17.34 -14.79
N LEU A 95 10.72 -16.73 -15.80
CA LEU A 95 10.49 -15.28 -15.83
C LEU A 95 9.61 -14.82 -14.65
N SER A 96 8.54 -15.54 -14.34
CA SER A 96 7.66 -15.23 -13.20
C SER A 96 8.41 -15.33 -11.86
N ILE A 97 9.21 -16.38 -11.66
CA ILE A 97 10.04 -16.54 -10.46
C ILE A 97 11.06 -15.40 -10.36
N ALA A 98 11.80 -15.12 -11.44
CA ALA A 98 12.85 -14.10 -11.44
C ALA A 98 12.28 -12.71 -11.14
N THR A 99 11.19 -12.33 -11.82
CA THR A 99 10.52 -11.05 -11.59
C THR A 99 9.87 -10.96 -10.21
N GLY A 100 9.37 -12.07 -9.65
CA GLY A 100 8.86 -12.10 -8.27
C GLY A 100 9.95 -11.79 -7.23
N TRP A 101 11.16 -12.34 -7.40
CA TRP A 101 12.30 -12.01 -6.55
C TRP A 101 12.82 -10.58 -6.76
N LEU A 102 12.81 -10.08 -8.00
CA LEU A 102 13.15 -8.67 -8.27
C LEU A 102 12.18 -7.74 -7.52
N LEU A 103 10.87 -7.98 -7.62
CA LEU A 103 9.86 -7.21 -6.89
C LEU A 103 10.02 -7.25 -5.37
N TRP A 104 10.51 -8.36 -4.83
CA TRP A 104 10.80 -8.49 -3.40
C TRP A 104 12.01 -7.65 -2.95
N LEU A 105 13.07 -7.62 -3.77
CA LEU A 105 14.33 -6.97 -3.42
C LEU A 105 14.31 -5.46 -3.71
N ASN A 106 13.85 -5.09 -4.91
CA ASN A 106 13.71 -3.71 -5.36
C ASN A 106 12.52 -3.62 -6.33
N PRO A 107 11.33 -3.19 -5.86
CA PRO A 107 10.15 -3.16 -6.71
C PRO A 107 10.25 -2.06 -7.77
N GLU A 108 10.52 -2.47 -9.00
CA GLU A 108 10.52 -1.61 -10.18
C GLU A 108 9.27 -1.84 -11.05
N SER A 109 8.81 -0.79 -11.72
CA SER A 109 7.63 -0.81 -12.59
C SER A 109 7.73 -1.88 -13.70
N LEU A 110 8.88 -1.98 -14.36
CA LEU A 110 9.13 -2.97 -15.40
C LEU A 110 9.02 -4.40 -14.87
N SER A 111 9.57 -4.66 -13.67
CA SER A 111 9.46 -5.97 -13.03
C SER A 111 8.00 -6.33 -12.73
N LEU A 112 7.18 -5.35 -12.31
CA LEU A 112 5.74 -5.56 -12.07
C LEU A 112 4.99 -5.91 -13.36
N VAL A 113 5.28 -5.19 -14.45
CA VAL A 113 4.66 -5.44 -15.76
C VAL A 113 5.05 -6.82 -16.28
N ILE A 114 6.35 -7.17 -16.27
CA ILE A 114 6.81 -8.49 -16.76
C ILE A 114 6.24 -9.60 -15.86
N HIS A 115 6.14 -9.39 -14.54
CA HIS A 115 5.53 -10.36 -13.64
C HIS A 115 4.05 -10.61 -14.00
N GLY A 116 3.26 -9.56 -14.22
CA GLY A 116 1.86 -9.66 -14.67
C GLY A 116 1.69 -10.32 -16.05
N LEU A 117 2.55 -9.98 -17.02
CA LEU A 117 2.57 -10.61 -18.33
C LEU A 117 2.94 -12.10 -18.24
N SER A 118 3.93 -12.44 -17.40
CA SER A 118 4.33 -13.83 -17.17
C SER A 118 3.21 -14.64 -16.54
N ALA A 119 2.45 -14.07 -15.59
CA ALA A 119 1.28 -14.72 -15.00
C ALA A 119 0.18 -14.99 -16.04
N THR A 120 -0.07 -14.01 -16.93
CA THR A 120 -1.02 -14.17 -18.04
C THR A 120 -0.55 -15.25 -19.02
N ALA A 121 0.75 -15.28 -19.33
CA ALA A 121 1.35 -16.30 -20.19
C ALA A 121 1.34 -17.70 -19.55
N ILE A 122 1.50 -17.81 -18.23
CA ILE A 122 1.35 -19.06 -17.48
C ILE A 122 -0.09 -19.58 -17.60
N PHE A 123 -1.10 -18.71 -17.51
CA PHE A 123 -2.49 -19.12 -17.74
C PHE A 123 -2.67 -19.71 -19.15
N LEU A 124 -2.17 -19.04 -20.18
CA LEU A 124 -2.17 -19.57 -21.56
C LEU A 124 -1.42 -20.91 -21.66
N TYR A 125 -0.26 -21.02 -21.02
CA TYR A 125 0.49 -22.28 -20.94
C TYR A 125 -0.33 -23.41 -20.33
N LEU A 126 -1.04 -23.16 -19.22
CA LEU A 126 -1.88 -24.18 -18.58
C LEU A 126 -3.01 -24.66 -19.50
N VAL A 127 -3.62 -23.75 -20.27
CA VAL A 127 -4.64 -24.11 -21.29
C VAL A 127 -4.02 -24.98 -22.38
N LEU A 128 -2.90 -24.56 -22.98
CA LEU A 128 -2.22 -25.32 -24.04
C LEU A 128 -1.72 -26.69 -23.55
N HIS A 129 -1.13 -26.72 -22.35
CA HIS A 129 -0.64 -27.93 -21.70
C HIS A 129 -1.79 -28.88 -21.35
N GLY A 130 -2.91 -28.34 -20.84
CA GLY A 130 -4.13 -29.07 -20.54
C GLY A 130 -4.76 -29.69 -21.78
N ILE A 131 -5.02 -28.88 -22.82
CA ILE A 131 -5.60 -29.31 -24.11
C ILE A 131 -4.76 -30.43 -24.73
N LYS A 132 -3.45 -30.24 -24.80
CA LYS A 132 -2.52 -31.28 -25.27
C LYS A 132 -2.78 -32.61 -24.55
N HIS A 133 -2.79 -32.61 -23.23
CA HIS A 133 -2.93 -33.87 -22.49
C HIS A 133 -4.33 -34.47 -22.60
N THR A 134 -5.39 -33.66 -22.54
CA THR A 134 -6.77 -34.15 -22.62
C THR A 134 -7.13 -34.66 -24.01
N VAL A 135 -6.70 -33.98 -25.07
CA VAL A 135 -6.94 -34.38 -26.47
C VAL A 135 -6.15 -35.65 -26.82
N PHE A 136 -4.88 -35.75 -26.44
CA PHE A 136 -4.04 -36.89 -26.84
C PHE A 136 -4.17 -38.12 -25.93
N LYS A 137 -4.57 -37.98 -24.66
CA LYS A 137 -4.61 -39.11 -23.70
C LYS A 137 -5.99 -39.35 -23.06
N GLY A 138 -6.99 -38.50 -23.32
CA GLY A 138 -8.34 -38.65 -22.77
C GLY A 138 -8.37 -38.82 -21.24
N LYS A 139 -9.23 -39.71 -20.73
CA LYS A 139 -9.37 -39.98 -19.28
C LYS A 139 -8.11 -40.56 -18.62
N GLN A 140 -7.15 -41.08 -19.40
CA GLN A 140 -5.93 -41.70 -18.86
C GLN A 140 -4.94 -40.68 -18.29
N VAL A 141 -5.10 -39.38 -18.57
CA VAL A 141 -4.29 -38.29 -17.96
C VAL A 141 -4.31 -38.35 -16.43
N LEU A 142 -5.50 -38.58 -15.85
CA LEU A 142 -5.68 -38.61 -14.40
C LEU A 142 -4.85 -39.73 -13.74
N SER A 143 -4.64 -40.86 -14.43
CA SER A 143 -3.83 -41.96 -13.93
C SER A 143 -2.33 -41.66 -13.83
N VAL A 144 -1.86 -40.59 -14.49
CA VAL A 144 -0.47 -40.10 -14.40
C VAL A 144 -0.28 -39.19 -13.19
N LEU A 145 -1.36 -38.56 -12.70
CA LEU A 145 -1.36 -37.62 -11.58
C LEU A 145 -1.54 -38.31 -10.22
N VAL A 146 -1.96 -39.58 -10.18
CA VAL A 146 -2.15 -40.32 -8.92
C VAL A 146 -0.85 -41.03 -8.52
N PRO A 147 -0.17 -40.61 -7.44
CA PRO A 147 0.95 -41.36 -6.89
C PRO A 147 0.47 -42.70 -6.33
N ARG A 148 1.06 -43.81 -6.77
CA ARG A 148 0.66 -45.17 -6.37
C ARG A 148 1.31 -45.67 -5.07
N ASN A 149 2.13 -44.87 -4.40
CA ASN A 149 2.94 -45.30 -3.26
C ASN A 149 2.82 -44.32 -2.09
N ALA A 150 2.22 -44.79 -0.99
CA ALA A 150 1.97 -44.02 0.24
C ALA A 150 3.25 -43.53 0.92
N LEU A 151 4.35 -44.29 0.86
CA LEU A 151 5.64 -43.87 1.43
C LEU A 151 6.24 -42.67 0.67
N ILE A 152 6.05 -42.62 -0.66
CA ILE A 152 6.51 -41.50 -1.48
C ILE A 152 5.65 -40.26 -1.20
N LEU A 153 4.34 -40.43 -1.05
CA LEU A 153 3.43 -39.36 -0.61
C LEU A 153 3.90 -38.76 0.73
N LEU A 154 4.15 -39.60 1.75
CA LEU A 154 4.62 -39.15 3.06
C LEU A 154 5.96 -38.42 2.99
N SER A 155 6.92 -38.96 2.22
CA SER A 155 8.24 -38.35 2.04
C SER A 155 8.14 -36.97 1.37
N CYS A 156 7.23 -36.82 0.41
CA CYS A 156 6.98 -35.55 -0.26
C CYS A 156 6.23 -34.56 0.65
N SER A 157 5.31 -35.00 1.50
CA SER A 157 4.69 -34.14 2.51
C SER A 157 5.74 -33.60 3.50
N ILE A 158 6.67 -34.45 3.94
CA ILE A 158 7.79 -34.02 4.79
C ILE A 158 8.70 -33.05 4.05
N ALA A 159 9.03 -33.32 2.79
CA ALA A 159 9.82 -32.41 1.96
C ALA A 159 9.11 -31.06 1.77
N LEU A 160 7.81 -31.04 1.51
CA LEU A 160 7.02 -29.81 1.41
C LEU A 160 7.07 -29.02 2.71
N VAL A 161 6.86 -29.65 3.88
CA VAL A 161 6.96 -28.98 5.18
C VAL A 161 8.36 -28.40 5.41
N TYR A 162 9.40 -29.18 5.11
CA TYR A 162 10.78 -28.72 5.23
C TYR A 162 11.07 -27.52 4.31
N PHE A 163 10.60 -27.58 3.07
CA PHE A 163 10.76 -26.53 2.08
C PHE A 163 9.92 -25.28 2.38
N CYS A 164 8.71 -25.43 2.93
CA CYS A 164 7.95 -24.34 3.52
C CYS A 164 8.76 -23.67 4.65
N GLY A 165 9.35 -24.47 5.56
CA GLY A 165 10.19 -23.96 6.64
C GLY A 165 11.41 -23.18 6.13
N LEU A 166 12.09 -23.68 5.09
CA LEU A 166 13.22 -22.98 4.46
C LEU A 166 12.80 -21.67 3.79
N GLY A 167 11.67 -21.68 3.05
CA GLY A 167 11.11 -20.47 2.45
C GLY A 167 10.77 -19.41 3.50
N ILE A 168 10.15 -19.82 4.62
CA ILE A 168 9.86 -18.95 5.76
C ILE A 168 11.17 -18.39 6.35
N GLN A 169 12.21 -19.20 6.54
CA GLN A 169 13.49 -18.73 7.05
C GLN A 169 14.15 -17.68 6.14
N LEU A 170 14.12 -17.88 4.82
CA LEU A 170 14.64 -16.91 3.85
C LEU A 170 13.86 -15.59 3.89
N ILE A 171 12.53 -15.66 3.97
CA ILE A 171 11.68 -14.47 4.14
C ILE A 171 12.06 -13.73 5.42
N VAL A 172 12.16 -14.43 6.55
CA VAL A 172 12.48 -13.82 7.86
C VAL A 172 13.87 -13.19 7.89
N ALA A 173 14.86 -13.78 7.22
CA ALA A 173 16.23 -13.27 7.20
C ALA A 173 16.35 -11.90 6.50
N GLU A 174 15.57 -11.66 5.45
CA GLU A 174 15.65 -10.47 4.60
C GLU A 174 14.41 -9.56 4.67
N GLN A 175 13.50 -9.81 5.62
CA GLN A 175 12.19 -9.15 5.68
C GLN A 175 12.26 -7.63 5.92
N HIS A 176 13.36 -7.12 6.47
CA HIS A 176 13.43 -5.73 6.92
C HIS A 176 14.66 -4.99 6.40
N LEU A 177 14.46 -3.72 6.08
CA LEU A 177 15.49 -2.69 5.98
C LEU A 177 15.85 -2.23 7.39
N ARG A 178 17.02 -1.61 7.57
CA ARG A 178 17.46 -1.08 8.87
C ARG A 178 17.71 0.41 8.74
N LEU A 179 16.97 1.20 9.52
CA LEU A 179 17.20 2.64 9.65
C LEU A 179 17.97 2.88 10.96
N GLU A 180 19.20 3.35 10.84
CA GLU A 180 20.00 3.78 11.98
C GLU A 180 19.48 5.16 12.43
N VAL A 181 19.03 5.23 13.69
CA VAL A 181 18.61 6.47 14.33
C VAL A 181 19.83 7.03 15.05
N ALA A 182 20.44 8.07 14.47
CA ALA A 182 21.68 8.63 14.98
C ALA A 182 21.44 9.54 16.21
N PRO A 183 22.37 9.59 17.17
CA PRO A 183 22.16 10.35 18.40
C PRO A 183 22.23 11.85 18.15
N LEU A 184 21.33 12.58 18.78
CA LEU A 184 21.22 14.04 18.78
C LEU A 184 21.47 14.57 20.19
N SER A 185 22.31 15.61 20.30
CA SER A 185 22.55 16.26 21.59
C SER A 185 21.28 16.98 22.07
N ARG A 186 21.00 16.97 23.38
CA ARG A 186 19.88 17.74 23.97
C ARG A 186 19.96 19.24 23.72
N GLN A 187 21.16 19.77 23.41
CA GLN A 187 21.36 21.19 23.12
C GLN A 187 21.17 21.53 21.63
N SER A 188 21.00 20.52 20.77
CA SER A 188 20.74 20.73 19.35
C SER A 188 19.29 21.17 19.15
N HIS A 189 19.12 22.24 18.39
CA HIS A 189 17.82 22.69 17.91
C HIS A 189 17.66 22.25 16.45
N LEU A 190 16.53 21.61 16.13
CA LEU A 190 16.09 21.34 14.77
C LEU A 190 14.82 22.15 14.54
N GLU A 191 14.78 22.94 13.47
CA GLU A 191 13.54 23.54 13.04
C GLU A 191 12.75 22.46 12.29
N ILE A 192 11.42 22.51 12.37
CA ILE A 192 10.57 21.58 11.62
C ILE A 192 9.92 22.44 10.54
N ASP A 193 10.71 22.76 9.51
CA ASP A 193 10.33 23.71 8.45
C ASP A 193 10.22 23.03 7.07
N GLY A 194 10.71 21.79 6.95
CA GLY A 194 10.64 20.99 5.73
C GLY A 194 11.87 21.13 4.82
N LYS A 195 12.93 21.84 5.23
CA LYS A 195 14.15 22.00 4.42
C LYS A 195 15.20 20.95 4.68
N GLY A 196 15.34 20.51 5.93
CA GLY A 196 16.37 19.55 6.35
C GLY A 196 17.80 20.04 6.06
N ASP A 197 18.03 21.36 6.11
CA ASP A 197 19.33 21.98 5.84
C ASP A 197 20.21 22.09 7.09
N GLU A 198 19.73 21.63 8.25
CA GLU A 198 20.50 21.64 9.48
C GLU A 198 21.70 20.67 9.42
N PRO A 199 22.88 21.10 9.92
CA PRO A 199 24.10 20.30 9.85
C PRO A 199 24.02 18.97 10.64
N GLN A 200 23.07 18.84 11.56
CA GLN A 200 22.80 17.63 12.33
C GLN A 200 22.39 16.46 11.41
N TRP A 201 21.66 16.73 10.32
CA TRP A 201 21.23 15.71 9.37
C TRP A 201 22.39 15.04 8.63
N LEU A 202 23.57 15.68 8.55
CA LEU A 202 24.78 15.10 7.96
C LEU A 202 25.32 13.89 8.74
N ARG A 203 24.93 13.73 10.02
CA ARG A 203 25.33 12.60 10.86
C ARG A 203 24.43 11.38 10.69
N ALA A 204 23.21 11.57 10.17
CA ALA A 204 22.27 10.50 9.97
C ALA A 204 22.55 9.81 8.62
N LYS A 205 22.72 8.48 8.66
CA LYS A 205 22.91 7.68 7.45
C LYS A 205 21.55 7.48 6.77
N PRO A 206 21.37 7.89 5.50
CA PRO A 206 20.13 7.67 4.80
C PRO A 206 19.93 6.18 4.48
N ILE A 207 18.68 5.76 4.48
CA ILE A 207 18.24 4.61 3.68
C ILE A 207 17.46 5.13 2.48
N GLN A 208 17.52 4.40 1.38
CA GLN A 208 16.73 4.65 0.19
C GLN A 208 15.90 3.40 -0.12
N LEU A 209 14.65 3.60 -0.51
CA LEU A 209 13.77 2.54 -0.95
C LEU A 209 12.80 3.02 -2.02
N THR A 210 12.49 2.14 -2.96
CA THR A 210 11.45 2.38 -3.96
C THR A 210 10.09 2.01 -3.38
N THR A 211 9.15 2.96 -3.42
CA THR A 211 7.74 2.71 -3.16
C THR A 211 6.99 2.68 -4.47
N PHE A 212 5.99 1.80 -4.63
CA PHE A 212 5.35 1.54 -5.93
C PHE A 212 3.84 1.36 -5.82
N GLY A 213 3.15 1.38 -6.96
CA GLY A 213 1.71 1.17 -7.08
C GLY A 213 0.86 2.36 -6.65
N GLY A 214 1.43 3.56 -6.58
CA GLY A 214 0.69 4.81 -6.39
C GLY A 214 0.10 5.31 -7.71
N ALA A 215 -1.00 6.06 -7.64
CA ALA A 215 -1.51 6.81 -8.79
C ALA A 215 -0.63 8.05 -9.05
N ASN A 216 -0.67 8.55 -10.29
CA ASN A 216 -0.10 9.82 -10.75
C ASN A 216 1.44 9.95 -10.75
N PHE A 217 2.15 9.20 -9.89
CA PHE A 217 3.61 9.12 -9.93
C PHE A 217 4.14 8.60 -11.28
N LEU A 218 5.37 9.00 -11.63
CA LEU A 218 6.10 8.46 -12.77
C LEU A 218 6.25 6.94 -12.62
N ASP A 219 5.73 6.19 -13.59
CA ASP A 219 5.63 4.73 -13.57
C ASP A 219 4.93 4.12 -12.33
N GLY A 220 4.14 4.93 -11.61
CA GLY A 220 3.45 4.56 -10.38
C GLY A 220 4.38 4.34 -9.19
N SER A 221 5.60 4.87 -9.21
CA SER A 221 6.60 4.69 -8.16
C SER A 221 7.29 5.99 -7.74
N SER A 222 7.80 6.01 -6.51
CA SER A 222 8.59 7.11 -5.98
C SER A 222 9.74 6.56 -5.14
N GLU A 223 10.95 7.08 -5.37
CA GLU A 223 12.11 6.82 -4.53
C GLU A 223 12.00 7.66 -3.25
N VAL A 224 12.10 6.99 -2.10
CA VAL A 224 12.01 7.62 -0.79
C VAL A 224 13.35 7.49 -0.08
N GLU A 225 13.94 8.62 0.30
CA GLU A 225 15.09 8.72 1.19
C GLU A 225 14.62 9.03 2.60
N ILE A 226 15.16 8.33 3.60
CA ILE A 226 14.81 8.52 5.01
C ILE A 226 16.08 8.61 5.86
N LYS A 227 16.14 9.64 6.70
CA LYS A 227 17.12 9.80 7.78
C LYS A 227 16.38 9.93 9.11
N ALA A 228 17.04 9.51 10.19
CA ALA A 228 16.49 9.66 11.52
C ALA A 228 17.56 10.08 12.54
N LEU A 229 17.13 10.95 13.45
CA LEU A 229 17.90 11.42 14.60
C LEU A 229 17.06 11.19 15.87
N SER A 230 17.69 11.02 17.02
CA SER A 230 16.97 10.98 18.30
C SER A 230 17.76 11.60 19.43
N ASN A 231 17.08 12.35 20.30
CA ASN A 231 17.63 12.77 21.58
C ASN A 231 17.15 11.80 22.69
N HIS A 232 17.06 12.23 23.95
CA HIS A 232 16.57 11.37 25.04
C HIS A 232 15.05 11.18 25.01
N ASP A 233 14.32 12.16 24.48
CA ASP A 233 12.88 12.32 24.64
C ASP A 233 12.12 12.16 23.31
N GLU A 234 12.78 12.42 22.17
CA GLU A 234 12.14 12.59 20.85
C GLU A 234 12.97 11.97 19.72
N THR A 235 12.24 11.52 18.70
CA THR A 235 12.79 11.07 17.42
C THR A 235 12.36 12.00 16.30
N PHE A 236 13.32 12.35 15.46
CA PHE A 236 13.18 13.21 14.30
C PHE A 236 13.38 12.38 13.04
N PHE A 237 12.53 12.61 12.04
CA PHE A 237 12.62 11.98 10.73
C PHE A 237 12.74 13.07 9.67
N LEU A 238 13.70 12.90 8.76
CA LEU A 238 13.79 13.67 7.52
C LEU A 238 13.51 12.71 6.38
N ILE A 239 12.43 12.98 5.64
CA ILE A 239 11.96 12.11 4.57
C ILE A 239 11.86 12.94 3.30
N ARG A 240 12.47 12.44 2.23
CA ARG A 240 12.42 13.08 0.92
C ARG A 240 11.92 12.08 -0.11
N TRP A 241 10.94 12.47 -0.93
CA TRP A 241 10.45 11.61 -2.01
C TRP A 241 10.24 12.39 -3.30
N GLN A 242 10.38 11.69 -4.42
CA GLN A 242 10.13 12.26 -5.73
C GLN A 242 8.62 12.42 -5.97
N ASP A 243 8.20 13.62 -6.29
CA ASP A 243 6.83 13.96 -6.64
C ASP A 243 6.85 15.04 -7.73
N PRO A 244 6.46 14.72 -8.98
CA PRO A 244 6.61 15.65 -10.10
C PRO A 244 5.76 16.92 -9.96
N THR A 245 4.77 16.92 -9.05
CA THR A 245 3.83 18.01 -8.88
C THR A 245 3.73 18.42 -7.41
N GLU A 246 3.44 19.70 -7.17
CA GLU A 246 3.07 20.21 -5.85
C GLU A 246 1.53 20.26 -5.77
N SER A 247 0.91 19.13 -5.45
CA SER A 247 -0.55 19.03 -5.47
C SER A 247 -1.16 19.52 -4.17
N LEU A 248 -1.69 20.74 -4.21
CA LEU A 248 -2.33 21.40 -3.08
C LEU A 248 -3.82 21.62 -3.32
N GLU A 249 -4.50 20.74 -4.06
CA GLU A 249 -5.95 20.82 -4.25
C GLU A 249 -6.67 19.83 -3.36
N HIS A 250 -7.89 20.14 -2.94
CA HIS A 250 -8.71 19.18 -2.23
C HIS A 250 -10.18 19.44 -2.55
N LEU A 251 -10.76 18.66 -3.46
CA LEU A 251 -12.18 18.61 -3.81
C LEU A 251 -12.84 19.99 -3.96
N PRO A 252 -12.26 20.95 -4.71
CA PRO A 252 -12.76 22.32 -4.77
C PRO A 252 -14.22 22.33 -5.23
N LEU A 253 -14.99 23.29 -4.73
CA LEU A 253 -16.37 23.47 -5.14
C LEU A 253 -16.40 24.40 -6.34
N GLU A 254 -16.98 23.98 -7.46
CA GLU A 254 -17.18 24.80 -8.64
C GLU A 254 -18.64 25.21 -8.76
N LYS A 255 -18.89 26.48 -9.04
CA LYS A 255 -20.22 26.99 -9.36
C LYS A 255 -20.62 26.58 -10.78
N THR A 256 -21.69 25.82 -10.92
CA THR A 256 -22.28 25.42 -12.21
C THR A 256 -23.65 26.08 -12.42
N SER A 257 -24.29 25.80 -13.56
CA SER A 257 -25.68 26.22 -13.82
C SER A 257 -26.69 25.59 -12.85
N ASP A 258 -26.34 24.42 -12.29
CA ASP A 258 -27.24 23.62 -11.44
C ASP A 258 -27.02 23.89 -9.95
N GLY A 259 -25.96 24.61 -9.58
CA GLY A 259 -25.61 24.88 -8.20
C GLY A 259 -24.11 24.78 -7.96
N TRP A 260 -23.68 24.63 -6.71
CA TRP A 260 -22.30 24.31 -6.41
C TRP A 260 -22.08 22.80 -6.55
N GLN A 261 -21.00 22.39 -7.18
CA GLN A 261 -20.64 20.98 -7.36
C GLN A 261 -19.23 20.74 -6.84
N VAL A 262 -18.98 19.54 -6.32
CA VAL A 262 -17.61 19.14 -5.94
C VAL A 262 -16.89 18.72 -7.20
N GLN A 263 -15.74 19.33 -7.49
CA GLN A 263 -14.83 18.79 -8.49
C GLN A 263 -14.25 17.48 -7.96
N GLU A 264 -14.49 16.40 -8.70
CA GLU A 264 -14.04 15.06 -8.34
C GLU A 264 -13.77 14.21 -9.59
N ASN A 265 -12.94 13.20 -9.40
CA ASN A 265 -12.74 12.06 -10.27
C ASN A 265 -12.65 10.78 -9.41
N GLY A 266 -13.80 10.34 -8.88
CA GLY A 266 -13.92 9.06 -8.16
C GLY A 266 -14.17 9.19 -6.66
N PHE A 267 -14.28 10.40 -6.12
CA PHE A 267 -14.70 10.65 -4.73
C PHE A 267 -16.05 10.02 -4.40
N TYR A 268 -16.99 9.89 -5.35
CA TYR A 268 -18.25 9.18 -5.13
C TYR A 268 -18.03 7.74 -4.60
N ARG A 269 -16.96 7.09 -5.08
CA ARG A 269 -16.56 5.73 -4.72
C ARG A 269 -15.44 5.68 -3.68
N PHE A 270 -15.04 6.83 -3.13
CA PHE A 270 -13.88 7.00 -2.25
C PHE A 270 -12.53 6.60 -2.90
N ASP A 271 -12.38 6.90 -4.19
CA ASP A 271 -11.16 6.65 -4.97
C ASP A 271 -10.84 7.87 -5.85
N GLU A 272 -10.84 9.06 -5.23
CA GLU A 272 -10.46 10.31 -5.89
C GLU A 272 -8.98 10.31 -6.29
N ARG A 273 -8.67 10.74 -7.53
CA ARG A 273 -7.29 10.75 -8.07
C ARG A 273 -6.93 12.03 -8.84
N THR A 274 -7.81 13.03 -8.85
CA THR A 274 -7.67 14.27 -9.63
C THR A 274 -8.03 15.53 -8.87
N TYR A 275 -8.54 15.48 -7.63
CA TYR A 275 -8.69 16.69 -6.78
C TYR A 275 -8.66 16.41 -5.24
N TYR A 276 -7.58 16.36 -4.46
CA TYR A 276 -6.46 15.44 -4.48
C TYR A 276 -5.19 16.08 -3.89
N GLU A 277 -5.02 16.24 -2.58
CA GLU A 277 -3.74 16.81 -2.08
C GLU A 277 -2.66 15.72 -1.99
N ASP A 278 -1.40 16.13 -2.09
CA ASP A 278 -0.26 15.29 -1.77
C ASP A 278 -0.25 14.94 -0.29
N LYS A 279 0.12 13.69 0.00
CA LYS A 279 0.16 13.18 1.37
C LYS A 279 1.33 12.24 1.54
N PHE A 280 1.72 12.10 2.80
CA PHE A 280 2.70 11.13 3.23
C PHE A 280 2.20 10.45 4.50
N ALA A 281 2.26 9.11 4.52
CA ALA A 281 1.84 8.31 5.65
C ALA A 281 3.00 7.49 6.20
N ILE A 282 3.08 7.41 7.52
CA ILE A 282 4.04 6.58 8.26
C ILE A 282 3.24 5.68 9.18
N MET A 283 3.40 4.37 9.04
CA MET A 283 2.80 3.39 9.93
C MET A 283 3.87 2.74 10.79
N LEU A 284 3.63 2.63 12.10
CA LEU A 284 4.54 2.02 13.06
C LEU A 284 3.90 0.79 13.71
N SER A 285 4.71 -0.24 13.92
CA SER A 285 4.32 -1.45 14.66
C SER A 285 5.47 -2.03 15.46
N THR A 286 5.12 -2.79 16.49
CA THR A 286 6.07 -3.57 17.30
C THR A 286 6.50 -4.89 16.64
N THR A 287 5.87 -5.27 15.52
CA THR A 287 6.27 -6.38 14.67
C THR A 287 6.40 -5.96 13.22
N CYS A 288 6.98 -6.83 12.40
CA CYS A 288 7.42 -6.52 11.04
C CYS A 288 6.74 -7.44 10.01
N GLU A 289 5.50 -7.87 10.25
CA GLU A 289 4.83 -8.82 9.38
C GLU A 289 4.50 -8.21 8.00
N LEU A 290 4.38 -9.07 6.98
CA LEU A 290 4.04 -8.64 5.63
C LEU A 290 2.66 -7.99 5.55
N GLY A 291 2.51 -7.08 4.59
CA GLY A 291 1.24 -6.41 4.32
C GLY A 291 0.90 -5.36 5.37
N GLY A 292 1.88 -4.52 5.72
CA GLY A 292 1.74 -3.49 6.75
C GLY A 292 1.40 -4.12 8.09
N ASP A 293 2.23 -5.05 8.54
CA ASP A 293 2.02 -5.81 9.76
C ASP A 293 0.65 -6.53 9.82
N GLY A 294 0.25 -7.13 8.71
CA GLY A 294 -1.03 -7.84 8.58
C GLY A 294 -2.28 -6.94 8.50
N THR A 295 -2.14 -5.62 8.48
CA THR A 295 -3.29 -4.71 8.46
C THR A 295 -4.01 -4.66 7.11
N VAL A 296 -3.34 -5.00 6.00
CA VAL A 296 -3.92 -4.89 4.65
C VAL A 296 -4.82 -6.09 4.33
N GLN A 297 -6.10 -5.80 4.06
CA GLN A 297 -7.14 -6.78 3.77
C GLN A 297 -7.69 -6.54 2.36
N TYR A 298 -7.39 -7.42 1.40
CA TYR A 298 -7.62 -7.20 -0.03
C TYR A 298 -9.02 -7.66 -0.48
N GLY A 299 -9.70 -6.83 -1.29
CA GLY A 299 -10.95 -7.18 -2.00
C GLY A 299 -12.18 -6.37 -1.61
N ASP A 300 -13.32 -6.70 -2.20
CA ASP A 300 -14.58 -5.99 -2.00
C ASP A 300 -15.18 -6.20 -0.60
N ALA A 301 -15.05 -7.38 -0.01
CA ALA A 301 -15.65 -7.78 1.26
C ALA A 301 -14.69 -8.64 2.10
N PRO A 302 -13.47 -8.17 2.40
CA PRO A 302 -12.43 -9.01 2.98
C PRO A 302 -12.63 -9.28 4.48
N LEU A 303 -13.56 -8.57 5.13
CA LEU A 303 -13.84 -8.67 6.55
C LEU A 303 -15.23 -9.28 6.77
N ALA A 304 -15.29 -10.38 7.51
CA ALA A 304 -16.53 -11.11 7.76
C ALA A 304 -17.57 -10.23 8.48
N GLY A 305 -18.80 -10.22 7.98
CA GLY A 305 -19.92 -9.46 8.55
C GLY A 305 -19.79 -7.94 8.43
N LYS A 306 -18.86 -7.42 7.62
CA LYS A 306 -18.65 -5.97 7.43
C LYS A 306 -19.09 -5.51 6.03
N PRO A 307 -19.40 -4.21 5.84
CA PRO A 307 -19.84 -3.67 4.55
C PRO A 307 -18.79 -3.85 3.46
N ARG A 308 -19.26 -4.01 2.22
CA ARG A 308 -18.39 -4.01 1.04
C ARG A 308 -17.66 -2.66 0.92
N ASN A 309 -16.39 -2.72 0.58
CA ASN A 309 -15.59 -1.56 0.24
C ASN A 309 -16.06 -0.98 -1.11
N TRP A 310 -16.30 0.32 -1.15
CA TRP A 310 -16.93 1.00 -2.31
C TRP A 310 -16.05 1.02 -3.57
N HIS A 311 -14.73 1.08 -3.38
CA HIS A 311 -13.75 1.06 -4.45
C HIS A 311 -13.25 -0.36 -4.77
N GLY A 312 -13.63 -1.38 -3.99
CA GLY A 312 -13.33 -2.79 -4.24
C GLY A 312 -11.87 -3.23 -3.97
N LYS A 313 -11.01 -2.31 -3.50
CA LYS A 313 -9.58 -2.60 -3.31
C LYS A 313 -9.27 -3.27 -1.98
N GLY A 314 -10.02 -2.96 -0.93
CA GLY A 314 -9.81 -3.53 0.39
C GLY A 314 -9.98 -2.55 1.54
N TYR A 315 -9.52 -2.97 2.71
CA TYR A 315 -9.49 -2.18 3.93
C TYR A 315 -8.12 -2.31 4.63
N HIS A 316 -7.84 -1.36 5.51
CA HIS A 316 -6.84 -1.53 6.56
C HIS A 316 -7.56 -1.81 7.89
N ALA A 317 -7.19 -2.91 8.56
CA ALA A 317 -7.68 -3.24 9.88
C ALA A 317 -6.79 -4.24 10.61
N SER A 318 -6.69 -4.08 11.93
CA SER A 318 -6.08 -5.06 12.82
C SER A 318 -7.03 -6.23 13.02
N THR A 319 -6.62 -7.45 12.66
CA THR A 319 -7.41 -8.67 12.88
C THR A 319 -6.91 -9.50 14.06
N ASP A 320 -5.79 -9.10 14.66
CA ASP A 320 -5.14 -9.77 15.80
C ASP A 320 -5.28 -8.98 17.11
N GLY A 321 -6.00 -7.86 17.09
CA GLY A 321 -6.28 -7.04 18.27
C GLY A 321 -5.19 -6.04 18.64
N ARG A 322 -4.06 -5.99 17.92
CA ARG A 322 -2.98 -5.02 18.17
C ARG A 322 -3.21 -3.70 17.43
N THR A 323 -2.80 -2.59 18.02
CA THR A 323 -2.82 -1.29 17.37
C THR A 323 -1.58 -1.08 16.53
N ARG A 324 -1.74 -0.46 15.36
CA ARG A 324 -0.64 0.07 14.55
C ARG A 324 -0.84 1.58 14.48
N ASP A 325 0.16 2.30 14.93
CA ASP A 325 0.20 3.75 14.94
C ASP A 325 0.41 4.25 13.50
N LEU A 326 -0.23 5.36 13.13
CA LEU A 326 -0.32 5.87 11.76
C LEU A 326 -0.36 7.39 11.71
N TRP A 327 0.77 7.98 11.34
CA TRP A 327 0.89 9.40 11.08
C TRP A 327 0.55 9.70 9.64
N HIS A 328 -0.25 10.73 9.41
CA HIS A 328 -0.72 11.08 8.07
C HIS A 328 -0.60 12.59 7.82
N TRP A 329 0.54 12.98 7.25
CA TRP A 329 0.80 14.35 6.79
C TRP A 329 0.06 14.64 5.49
N LYS A 330 -0.46 15.86 5.36
CA LYS A 330 -1.27 16.30 4.23
C LYS A 330 -0.88 17.70 3.80
N ALA A 331 -0.47 17.84 2.55
CA ALA A 331 0.17 19.04 2.03
C ALA A 331 -0.70 20.29 2.16
N LEU A 332 -2.02 20.16 1.98
CA LEU A 332 -2.93 21.27 2.16
C LEU A 332 -3.52 21.32 3.57
N ARG A 333 -4.04 20.20 4.09
CA ARG A 333 -4.88 20.17 5.30
C ARG A 333 -4.14 20.21 6.64
N THR A 334 -2.87 19.81 6.69
CA THR A 334 -2.12 19.74 7.96
C THR A 334 -0.76 20.42 7.90
N ASN A 335 -0.20 20.64 6.71
CA ASN A 335 1.14 21.21 6.56
C ASN A 335 1.28 22.60 7.17
N ASP A 336 0.31 23.51 6.94
CA ASP A 336 0.31 24.87 7.52
C ASP A 336 -0.07 24.88 9.01
N MET A 337 -0.52 23.75 9.56
CA MET A 337 -0.71 23.56 11.00
C MET A 337 0.58 23.09 11.70
N TYR A 338 1.63 22.79 10.94
CA TYR A 338 2.87 22.15 11.41
C TYR A 338 2.61 20.82 12.14
N LEU A 339 1.69 20.01 11.60
CA LEU A 339 1.27 18.74 12.18
C LEU A 339 1.12 17.66 11.10
N ALA A 340 1.31 16.40 11.51
CA ALA A 340 0.69 15.26 10.84
C ALA A 340 -0.56 14.86 11.64
N ASP A 341 -1.63 14.43 10.97
CA ASP A 341 -2.76 13.84 11.69
C ASP A 341 -2.30 12.52 12.32
N ASP A 342 -2.41 12.39 13.65
CA ASP A 342 -2.20 11.12 14.33
C ASP A 342 -3.45 10.23 14.22
N ASN A 343 -3.23 8.97 13.86
CA ASN A 343 -4.26 7.98 13.60
C ASN A 343 -3.74 6.59 13.98
N PHE A 344 -4.61 5.60 13.89
CA PHE A 344 -4.22 4.21 14.06
C PHE A 344 -5.03 3.26 13.18
N PHE A 345 -4.48 2.05 12.99
CA PHE A 345 -5.22 0.88 12.55
C PHE A 345 -5.53 -0.02 13.74
N GLY A 346 -6.80 -0.01 14.15
CA GLY A 346 -7.35 -0.89 15.19
C GLY A 346 -8.25 -1.99 14.62
N PRO A 347 -8.96 -2.72 15.50
CA PRO A 347 -9.96 -3.70 15.09
C PRO A 347 -11.05 -3.07 14.20
N PRO A 348 -11.66 -3.83 13.27
CA PRO A 348 -12.74 -3.32 12.42
C PRO A 348 -13.91 -2.76 13.25
N GLN A 349 -14.19 -1.47 13.11
CA GLN A 349 -15.26 -0.78 13.85
C GLN A 349 -16.65 -1.41 13.64
N SER A 350 -17.55 -1.17 14.58
CA SER A 350 -18.98 -1.42 14.35
C SER A 350 -19.51 -0.55 13.20
N VAL A 351 -20.47 -1.08 12.45
CA VAL A 351 -21.10 -0.30 11.37
C VAL A 351 -21.98 0.78 11.98
N ALA A 352 -21.63 2.04 11.74
CA ALA A 352 -22.42 3.18 12.19
C ALA A 352 -23.52 3.51 11.16
N LEU A 353 -24.78 3.58 11.63
CA LEU A 353 -25.91 3.98 10.80
C LEU A 353 -25.73 5.45 10.35
N GLY A 354 -26.01 5.73 9.08
CA GLY A 354 -25.91 7.07 8.50
C GLY A 354 -24.50 7.52 8.11
N GLN A 355 -23.46 6.74 8.42
CA GLN A 355 -22.12 6.98 7.87
C GLN A 355 -22.02 6.44 6.45
N ARG A 356 -21.66 7.32 5.50
CA ARG A 356 -21.51 6.93 4.09
C ARG A 356 -20.30 6.02 3.87
N ARG A 357 -19.19 6.31 4.53
CA ARG A 357 -17.93 5.54 4.44
C ARG A 357 -17.79 4.64 5.65
N TYR A 358 -17.52 3.35 5.42
CA TYR A 358 -16.99 2.45 6.44
C TYR A 358 -15.47 2.40 6.31
N THR A 359 -14.73 2.77 7.36
CA THR A 359 -13.24 2.86 7.34
C THR A 359 -12.55 1.63 7.92
N ALA A 360 -13.33 0.63 8.36
CA ALA A 360 -12.83 -0.58 9.02
C ALA A 360 -11.98 -0.27 10.25
N GLY A 361 -10.67 -0.48 10.20
CA GLY A 361 -9.76 -0.24 11.32
C GLY A 361 -9.11 1.13 11.32
N TYR A 362 -9.16 1.87 10.21
CA TYR A 362 -8.58 3.21 10.09
C TYR A 362 -9.40 4.23 10.89
N GLN A 363 -8.79 4.80 11.93
CA GLN A 363 -9.42 5.72 12.87
C GLN A 363 -8.45 6.83 13.29
N PRO A 364 -8.92 8.07 13.46
CA PRO A 364 -8.12 9.10 14.06
C PRO A 364 -7.99 8.90 15.58
N ASP A 365 -6.91 9.42 16.13
CA ASP A 365 -6.69 9.49 17.57
C ASP A 365 -7.64 10.48 18.24
N GLY A 366 -7.67 10.41 19.57
CA GLY A 366 -8.47 11.31 20.38
C GLY A 366 -8.07 12.77 20.12
N LYS A 367 -9.04 13.68 20.10
CA LYS A 367 -8.73 15.11 20.05
C LYS A 367 -9.54 15.88 21.07
N GLU A 368 -8.93 16.92 21.60
CA GLU A 368 -9.58 17.85 22.53
C GLU A 368 -10.25 19.00 21.78
N SER A 369 -9.60 19.52 20.73
CA SER A 369 -10.09 20.69 20.00
C SER A 369 -9.66 20.72 18.53
N GLY A 370 -10.21 21.70 17.79
CA GLY A 370 -9.79 22.04 16.44
C GLY A 370 -10.26 21.11 15.31
N ALA A 371 -9.43 21.07 14.27
CA ALA A 371 -9.60 20.42 12.98
C ALA A 371 -10.29 21.23 11.89
N TYR A 372 -9.91 20.86 10.66
CA TYR A 372 -10.62 21.23 9.44
C TYR A 372 -11.94 20.46 9.30
N VAL A 373 -12.86 21.04 8.55
CA VAL A 373 -14.09 20.38 8.09
C VAL A 373 -14.31 20.66 6.62
N MET A 374 -15.12 19.85 5.97
CA MET A 374 -15.51 20.10 4.58
C MET A 374 -16.52 21.25 4.50
N ASN A 375 -16.34 22.16 3.55
CA ASN A 375 -17.14 23.37 3.31
C ASN A 375 -18.44 23.09 2.56
N TRP A 376 -19.04 21.92 2.78
CA TRP A 376 -20.37 21.58 2.30
C TRP A 376 -21.17 20.86 3.38
N ARG A 377 -22.50 20.95 3.31
CA ARG A 377 -23.41 20.33 4.30
C ARG A 377 -23.51 18.82 4.11
N TRP A 378 -24.05 18.42 2.96
CA TRP A 378 -24.18 17.03 2.52
C TRP A 378 -23.55 16.92 1.16
N TYR A 379 -22.84 15.83 0.93
CA TYR A 379 -22.28 15.56 -0.37
C TYR A 379 -23.32 14.85 -1.25
N SER A 380 -23.48 15.33 -2.48
CA SER A 380 -24.09 14.61 -3.60
C SER A 380 -23.22 14.83 -4.84
N PRO A 381 -23.15 13.86 -5.78
CA PRO A 381 -22.38 14.03 -7.03
C PRO A 381 -22.85 15.18 -7.91
N THR A 382 -24.12 15.58 -7.80
CA THR A 382 -24.73 16.55 -8.72
C THR A 382 -24.83 17.96 -8.17
N GLU A 383 -24.82 18.10 -6.85
CA GLU A 383 -25.00 19.39 -6.19
C GLU A 383 -24.58 19.28 -4.72
N VAL A 384 -23.98 20.34 -4.18
CA VAL A 384 -23.76 20.52 -2.75
C VAL A 384 -24.17 21.92 -2.32
N THR A 385 -24.52 22.06 -1.06
CA THR A 385 -24.73 23.37 -0.44
C THR A 385 -23.48 23.76 0.35
N PRO A 386 -22.76 24.84 -0.03
CA PRO A 386 -21.64 25.33 0.75
C PRO A 386 -22.03 25.65 2.19
N LYS A 387 -21.08 25.55 3.12
CA LYS A 387 -21.29 26.02 4.49
C LYS A 387 -21.03 27.51 4.59
N ARG A 388 -19.96 27.99 3.94
CA ARG A 388 -19.46 29.36 4.06
C ARG A 388 -18.91 29.90 2.75
N MET A 389 -18.97 31.22 2.60
CA MET A 389 -18.39 32.00 1.51
C MET A 389 -17.28 32.90 2.06
N PRO A 390 -16.22 33.21 1.28
CA PRO A 390 -15.23 34.19 1.68
C PRO A 390 -15.86 35.57 1.86
N ILE A 391 -15.42 36.31 2.87
CA ILE A 391 -15.74 37.73 3.00
C ILE A 391 -14.82 38.49 2.02
N PRO A 392 -15.35 39.32 1.10
CA PRO A 392 -14.51 40.09 0.18
C PRO A 392 -13.50 40.95 0.95
N SER A 393 -12.22 40.80 0.62
CA SER A 393 -11.12 41.58 1.19
C SER A 393 -10.26 42.12 0.04
N PRO A 394 -9.70 43.33 0.14
CA PRO A 394 -8.74 43.83 -0.85
C PRO A 394 -7.45 42.98 -0.92
N ASP A 395 -7.13 42.20 0.11
CA ASP A 395 -5.93 41.35 0.20
C ASP A 395 -6.19 39.87 -0.20
N ILE A 396 -7.04 39.60 -1.20
CA ILE A 396 -7.29 38.23 -1.66
C ILE A 396 -6.07 37.72 -2.44
N THR A 397 -5.16 37.07 -1.73
CA THR A 397 -4.38 35.97 -2.32
C THR A 397 -5.33 34.80 -2.56
N GLU A 398 -5.22 34.13 -3.71
CA GLU A 398 -5.96 32.89 -3.99
C GLU A 398 -5.69 31.87 -2.87
N ARG A 399 -6.69 31.64 -1.99
CA ARG A 399 -6.53 30.74 -0.84
C ARG A 399 -7.05 29.36 -1.20
N LYS A 400 -6.20 28.33 -1.09
CA LYS A 400 -6.60 26.93 -1.30
C LYS A 400 -7.40 26.34 -0.12
N VAL A 401 -7.41 27.04 1.03
CA VAL A 401 -8.23 26.76 2.21
C VAL A 401 -9.06 27.98 2.60
N LEU A 402 -10.26 27.75 3.13
CA LEU A 402 -11.10 28.82 3.67
C LEU A 402 -10.90 28.94 5.19
N ASP A 403 -10.59 30.14 5.67
CA ASP A 403 -10.55 30.44 7.10
C ASP A 403 -11.96 30.73 7.62
N TRP A 404 -12.33 30.15 8.76
CA TRP A 404 -13.59 30.40 9.46
C TRP A 404 -13.84 31.87 9.74
N PHE A 405 -12.81 32.62 10.16
CA PHE A 405 -12.95 34.03 10.54
C PHE A 405 -12.89 34.98 9.34
N ALA A 406 -12.35 34.53 8.21
CA ALA A 406 -12.36 35.26 6.94
C ALA A 406 -13.54 34.87 6.02
N SER A 407 -14.55 34.21 6.58
CA SER A 407 -15.72 33.74 5.83
C SER A 407 -17.02 34.03 6.57
N GLU A 408 -18.13 34.02 5.84
CA GLU A 408 -19.49 34.17 6.36
C GLU A 408 -20.37 32.98 5.97
N THR A 409 -21.48 32.79 6.67
CA THR A 409 -22.40 31.67 6.38
C THR A 409 -22.99 31.80 4.98
N TYR A 410 -22.99 30.69 4.22
CA TYR A 410 -23.57 30.67 2.88
C TYR A 410 -25.07 30.98 2.90
N ASN A 411 -25.48 31.93 2.05
CA ASN A 411 -26.86 32.34 1.83
C ASN A 411 -27.21 32.21 0.33
N PRO A 412 -28.02 31.22 -0.07
CA PRO A 412 -28.37 31.00 -1.47
C PRO A 412 -29.02 32.22 -2.14
N GLN A 413 -29.79 33.02 -1.40
CA GLN A 413 -30.47 34.21 -1.94
C GLN A 413 -29.51 35.36 -2.26
N ARG A 414 -28.26 35.30 -1.78
CA ARG A 414 -27.21 36.31 -2.00
C ARG A 414 -26.02 35.76 -2.78
N ASP A 415 -26.14 34.54 -3.31
CA ASP A 415 -25.07 33.89 -4.06
C ASP A 415 -24.91 34.55 -5.43
N MET A 416 -23.88 35.38 -5.56
CA MET A 416 -23.52 36.09 -6.79
C MET A 416 -22.32 35.44 -7.51
N ALA A 417 -21.92 34.23 -7.12
CA ALA A 417 -20.79 33.54 -7.72
C ALA A 417 -21.06 33.26 -9.20
N LYS A 418 -20.04 33.48 -10.04
CA LYS A 418 -20.12 33.24 -11.47
C LYS A 418 -19.98 31.76 -11.77
N ILE A 419 -20.58 31.28 -12.86
CA ILE A 419 -20.31 29.91 -13.34
C ILE A 419 -18.80 29.76 -13.61
N GLY A 420 -18.22 28.66 -13.15
CA GLY A 420 -16.78 28.39 -13.17
C GLY A 420 -16.01 28.95 -11.97
N GLU A 421 -16.65 29.73 -11.10
CA GLU A 421 -16.01 30.23 -9.88
C GLU A 421 -15.76 29.08 -8.91
N GLN A 422 -14.56 29.06 -8.32
CA GLN A 422 -14.16 28.03 -7.38
C GLN A 422 -14.20 28.53 -5.93
N LEU A 423 -14.56 27.61 -5.04
CA LEU A 423 -14.62 27.82 -3.60
C LEU A 423 -13.84 26.70 -2.89
N PRO A 424 -12.94 27.03 -1.95
CA PRO A 424 -12.23 26.02 -1.18
C PRO A 424 -13.17 25.10 -0.43
N SER A 425 -12.85 23.82 -0.52
CA SER A 425 -13.62 22.75 0.09
C SER A 425 -13.19 22.47 1.52
N VAL A 426 -11.99 22.91 1.90
CA VAL A 426 -11.45 22.77 3.26
C VAL A 426 -11.70 24.05 4.03
N LEU A 427 -12.32 23.92 5.21
CA LEU A 427 -12.62 25.01 6.13
C LEU A 427 -11.84 24.84 7.43
N TYR A 428 -10.92 25.77 7.69
CA TYR A 428 -10.13 25.83 8.93
C TYR A 428 -10.91 26.53 10.02
N ARG A 429 -11.25 25.77 11.07
CA ARG A 429 -11.91 26.30 12.29
C ARG A 429 -10.91 26.67 13.39
N SER A 430 -9.68 26.19 13.26
CA SER A 430 -8.55 26.45 14.13
C SER A 430 -7.26 26.38 13.29
N ASN A 431 -6.18 26.92 13.84
CA ASN A 431 -4.85 26.85 13.25
C ASN A 431 -4.13 25.51 13.51
N ARG A 432 -4.65 24.65 14.39
CA ARG A 432 -4.08 23.32 14.71
C ARG A 432 -5.11 22.36 15.33
N PHE A 433 -4.72 21.09 15.46
CA PHE A 433 -5.37 20.12 16.35
C PHE A 433 -4.80 20.24 17.77
N GLU A 434 -5.52 19.70 18.76
CA GLU A 434 -5.05 19.57 20.14
C GLU A 434 -5.43 18.21 20.73
N GLY A 435 -4.65 17.74 21.70
CA GLY A 435 -4.73 16.40 22.28
C GLY A 435 -3.87 15.38 21.52
N ASP A 436 -4.11 14.10 21.82
CA ASP A 436 -3.43 12.91 21.29
C ASP A 436 -3.17 12.99 19.77
N ARG A 437 -4.20 13.34 19.00
CA ARG A 437 -4.15 13.52 17.54
C ARG A 437 -3.12 14.54 17.03
N ALA A 438 -2.58 15.39 17.90
CA ALA A 438 -1.63 16.46 17.58
C ALA A 438 -0.19 16.16 18.03
N ASP A 439 0.11 14.93 18.49
CA ASP A 439 1.42 14.59 19.07
C ASP A 439 2.58 14.56 18.06
N VAL A 440 2.27 14.54 16.76
CA VAL A 440 3.26 14.55 15.68
C VAL A 440 3.37 15.92 15.04
N ARG A 441 4.48 16.61 15.31
CA ARG A 441 4.85 17.84 14.61
C ARG A 441 5.43 17.47 13.25
N ALA A 442 4.96 18.14 12.20
CA ALA A 442 5.46 17.88 10.86
C ALA A 442 5.32 19.08 9.93
N ARG A 443 6.30 19.31 9.07
CA ARG A 443 6.26 20.32 8.03
C ARG A 443 7.02 19.82 6.80
N GLY A 444 6.42 20.01 5.64
CA GLY A 444 7.02 19.67 4.36
C GLY A 444 7.11 20.88 3.44
N GLU A 445 8.14 20.89 2.62
CA GLU A 445 8.37 21.84 1.54
C GLU A 445 8.57 21.06 0.23
N TRP A 446 7.90 21.52 -0.83
CA TRP A 446 8.12 21.01 -2.17
C TRP A 446 9.12 21.89 -2.90
N HIS A 447 10.12 21.28 -3.51
CA HIS A 447 11.11 21.98 -4.32
C HIS A 447 11.66 21.06 -5.42
N ASP A 448 11.66 21.55 -6.66
CA ASP A 448 12.26 20.90 -7.84
C ASP A 448 11.87 19.42 -8.03
N GLY A 449 10.58 19.10 -7.87
CA GLY A 449 10.05 17.75 -8.08
C GLY A 449 10.25 16.80 -6.89
N TYR A 450 10.49 17.35 -5.70
CA TYR A 450 10.61 16.59 -4.46
C TYR A 450 9.87 17.26 -3.33
N TRP A 451 9.17 16.48 -2.54
CA TRP A 451 8.81 16.88 -1.19
C TRP A 451 9.95 16.51 -0.23
N THR A 452 10.28 17.43 0.66
CA THR A 452 11.11 17.19 1.84
C THR A 452 10.24 17.43 3.07
N LEU A 453 10.15 16.44 3.96
CA LEU A 453 9.26 16.43 5.12
C LEU A 453 10.06 16.14 6.37
N GLU A 454 9.94 17.04 7.34
CA GLU A 454 10.47 16.85 8.68
C GLU A 454 9.34 16.49 9.63
N LEU A 455 9.56 15.46 10.46
CA LEU A 455 8.64 15.07 11.51
C LEU A 455 9.38 14.90 12.84
N VAL A 456 8.71 15.21 13.94
CA VAL A 456 9.17 14.89 15.28
C VAL A 456 8.02 14.44 16.16
N ARG A 457 8.29 13.41 16.97
CA ARG A 457 7.39 12.94 18.02
C ARG A 457 8.21 12.45 19.21
N LYS A 458 7.67 12.60 20.41
CA LYS A 458 8.21 11.99 21.62
C LYS A 458 8.32 10.48 21.49
N HIS A 459 9.29 9.88 22.17
CA HIS A 459 9.42 8.43 22.26
C HIS A 459 8.18 7.78 22.88
N GLN A 460 7.65 8.41 23.93
CA GLN A 460 6.47 7.99 24.67
C GLN A 460 5.48 9.16 24.77
N THR A 461 4.26 8.96 24.28
CA THR A 461 3.13 9.90 24.46
C THR A 461 2.21 9.51 25.61
N HIS A 462 2.33 8.26 26.07
CA HIS A 462 1.41 7.61 27.02
C HIS A 462 0.01 7.31 26.46
N SER A 463 -0.21 7.52 25.16
CA SER A 463 -1.40 7.02 24.48
C SER A 463 -1.37 5.50 24.35
N THR A 464 -2.54 4.87 24.45
CA THR A 464 -2.71 3.43 24.18
C THR A 464 -2.80 3.11 22.69
N LEU A 465 -2.95 4.16 21.86
CA LEU A 465 -3.09 4.04 20.42
C LEU A 465 -1.74 4.15 19.71
N ASP A 466 -0.76 4.77 20.36
CA ASP A 466 0.56 4.97 19.78
C ASP A 466 1.54 3.85 20.08
N VAL A 467 2.52 3.70 19.18
CA VAL A 467 3.66 2.80 19.38
C VAL A 467 4.81 3.60 19.98
N GLU A 468 5.35 3.16 21.12
CA GLU A 468 6.57 3.73 21.68
C GLU A 468 7.75 3.58 20.70
N LEU A 469 8.43 4.69 20.39
CA LEU A 469 9.56 4.68 19.48
C LEU A 469 10.81 4.15 20.18
N ARG A 470 11.28 2.99 19.75
CA ARG A 470 12.48 2.33 20.27
C ARG A 470 13.09 1.37 19.24
N SER A 471 14.29 0.87 19.52
CA SER A 471 14.94 -0.15 18.69
C SER A 471 14.04 -1.38 18.51
N GLY A 472 13.94 -1.86 17.27
CA GLY A 472 13.14 -3.03 16.91
C GLY A 472 11.73 -2.70 16.39
N VAL A 473 11.23 -1.48 16.61
CA VAL A 473 9.98 -0.99 16.00
C VAL A 473 10.14 -0.97 14.48
N CYS A 474 9.09 -1.40 13.78
CA CYS A 474 9.04 -1.45 12.34
C CYS A 474 8.15 -0.36 11.78
N MET A 475 8.59 0.21 10.67
CA MET A 475 8.01 1.37 10.01
C MET A 475 7.71 1.06 8.54
N TRP A 476 6.56 1.54 8.06
CA TRP A 476 6.19 1.54 6.64
C TRP A 476 5.86 2.96 6.23
N VAL A 477 6.13 3.28 4.97
CA VAL A 477 5.92 4.62 4.43
C VAL A 477 5.19 4.56 3.10
N SER A 478 4.38 5.58 2.84
CA SER A 478 3.54 5.67 1.65
C SER A 478 3.40 7.12 1.21
N ALA A 479 3.70 7.38 -0.07
CA ALA A 479 3.50 8.67 -0.71
C ALA A 479 2.19 8.64 -1.53
N PHE A 480 1.52 9.78 -1.61
CA PHE A 480 0.30 9.98 -2.40
C PHE A 480 0.52 11.20 -3.27
N ASP A 481 0.47 11.02 -4.59
CA ASP A 481 0.43 12.09 -5.58
C ASP A 481 -1.02 12.28 -5.98
N HIS A 482 -1.61 13.39 -5.54
CA HIS A 482 -2.96 13.82 -5.90
C HIS A 482 -4.07 12.76 -5.72
N ALA A 483 -3.91 11.82 -4.78
CA ALA A 483 -4.80 10.66 -4.67
C ALA A 483 -5.38 10.47 -3.26
N GLN A 484 -6.67 10.16 -3.13
CA GLN A 484 -7.31 9.91 -1.84
C GLN A 484 -6.85 8.62 -1.17
N ILE A 485 -6.69 7.54 -1.94
CA ILE A 485 -6.32 6.21 -1.42
C ILE A 485 -5.21 5.50 -2.23
N ALA A 486 -4.91 5.94 -3.45
CA ALA A 486 -4.00 5.24 -4.35
C ALA A 486 -2.54 5.62 -4.07
N HIS A 487 -2.06 5.26 -2.87
CA HIS A 487 -0.69 5.52 -2.44
C HIS A 487 0.31 4.48 -2.92
N THR A 488 1.58 4.89 -2.94
CA THR A 488 2.69 3.96 -3.08
C THR A 488 2.83 3.08 -1.84
N ARG A 489 3.51 1.95 -1.99
CA ARG A 489 3.78 1.00 -0.91
C ARG A 489 5.09 0.27 -1.15
N HIS A 490 5.58 -0.40 -0.13
CA HIS A 490 6.72 -1.30 -0.20
C HIS A 490 6.46 -2.53 0.66
N HIS A 491 7.21 -3.61 0.41
CA HIS A 491 6.97 -4.90 1.06
C HIS A 491 7.77 -5.08 2.35
N ARG A 492 9.01 -4.58 2.38
CA ARG A 492 9.97 -4.82 3.45
C ARG A 492 9.86 -3.73 4.50
N ALA A 493 9.53 -4.10 5.73
CA ALA A 493 9.45 -3.16 6.84
C ALA A 493 10.80 -2.45 7.06
N ILE A 494 10.78 -1.21 7.54
CA ILE A 494 11.98 -0.49 7.96
C ILE A 494 12.09 -0.63 9.47
N GLN A 495 13.06 -1.40 9.96
CA GLN A 495 13.29 -1.56 11.39
C GLN A 495 14.16 -0.42 11.92
N LEU A 496 13.68 0.27 12.96
CA LEU A 496 14.42 1.32 13.65
C LEU A 496 15.51 0.71 14.53
N ARG A 497 16.71 1.29 14.49
CA ARG A 497 17.84 0.93 15.32
C ARG A 497 18.45 2.18 15.94
N TYR A 498 18.11 2.44 17.19
CA TYR A 498 18.67 3.53 17.97
C TYR A 498 20.13 3.22 18.29
N MET A 499 20.99 4.15 17.91
CA MET A 499 22.42 4.07 18.17
C MET A 499 22.67 4.55 19.61
N LEU A 500 23.55 3.83 20.31
CA LEU A 500 23.94 4.13 21.69
C LEU A 500 24.86 5.36 21.77
#